data_AF-A0A445CVD9-F1
#
_entry.id   AF-A0A445CVD9-F1
#
_cell.length_a   1.000
_cell.length_b   1.000
_cell.length_c   1.000
_cell.angle_alpha   90.00
_cell.angle_beta   90.00
_cell.angle_gamma   90.00
#
_symmetry.space_group_name_H-M   'P 1'
#
loop_
_entity.id
_entity.type
_entity.pdbx_description
1 polymer ?
#
loop_
_entity_poly.entity_id
_entity_poly.type
_entity_poly.pdbx_seq_one_letter_code
_entity_poly.pdbx_strand_id
1 'polypeptide(L)'
;MASSSMSSSGSWSAKDNKAFERALAVYDKDTPDRWYNVARAVGGKTPDEVKHHYALLLRDVGYIESGQVPFPKYKTNGGSN
;
A
#
# COMPACT_ATOMS: atom_id res chain seq x y z
N MET A 1 8.37 -14.51 32.32
CA MET A 1 7.21 -14.64 31.42
C MET A 1 6.57 -13.27 31.34
N ALA A 2 6.85 -12.50 30.30
CA ALA A 2 6.24 -11.18 30.12
C ALA A 2 5.99 -10.99 28.63
N SER A 3 4.72 -11.22 28.30
CA SER A 3 3.95 -10.87 27.12
C SER A 3 4.77 -10.36 25.93
N SER A 4 4.94 -11.25 24.96
CA SER A 4 5.00 -10.91 23.56
C SER A 4 3.93 -9.85 23.27
N SER A 5 4.36 -8.60 23.10
CA SER A 5 3.59 -7.57 22.46
C SER A 5 3.34 -8.04 21.03
N MET A 6 2.28 -8.82 20.87
CA MET A 6 1.65 -9.10 19.59
C MET A 6 1.23 -7.75 19.02
N SER A 7 2.14 -7.10 18.30
CA SER A 7 1.79 -6.19 17.23
C SER A 7 1.17 -7.04 16.10
N SER A 8 0.05 -7.68 16.39
CA SER A 8 -0.81 -8.35 15.44
C SER A 8 -1.73 -7.33 14.77
N SER A 9 -1.20 -6.16 14.41
CA SER A 9 -1.75 -5.37 13.31
C SER A 9 -1.34 -6.09 12.04
N GLY A 10 -2.26 -6.84 11.44
CA GLY A 10 -1.98 -7.75 10.34
C GLY A 10 -1.16 -7.12 9.22
N SER A 11 0.11 -7.49 9.13
CA SER A 11 1.01 -7.09 8.04
C SER A 11 0.34 -7.38 6.70
N TRP A 12 0.31 -6.38 5.81
CA TRP A 12 -0.16 -6.55 4.45
C TRP A 12 0.77 -7.50 3.70
N SER A 13 0.28 -8.69 3.34
CA SER A 13 1.05 -9.59 2.49
C SER A 13 1.08 -9.04 1.05
N ALA A 14 2.03 -9.51 0.25
CA ALA A 14 2.07 -9.16 -1.18
C ALA A 14 0.77 -9.56 -1.90
N LYS A 15 0.13 -10.66 -1.48
CA LYS A 15 -1.16 -11.11 -2.02
C LYS A 15 -2.28 -10.14 -1.67
N ASP A 16 -2.34 -9.69 -0.41
CA ASP A 16 -3.34 -8.74 0.07
C ASP A 16 -3.17 -7.40 -0.64
N ASN A 17 -1.92 -6.90 -0.74
CA ASN A 17 -1.64 -5.63 -1.41
C ASN A 17 -2.06 -5.69 -2.88
N LYS A 18 -1.76 -6.79 -3.58
CA LYS A 18 -2.20 -6.99 -4.96
C LYS A 18 -3.72 -7.05 -5.08
N ALA A 19 -4.42 -7.63 -4.11
CA ALA A 19 -5.89 -7.66 -4.08
C ALA A 19 -6.48 -6.26 -3.82
N PHE A 20 -5.85 -5.49 -2.94
CA PHE A 20 -6.20 -4.11 -2.64
C PHE A 20 -6.06 -3.20 -3.85
N GLU A 21 -4.94 -3.24 -4.56
CA GLU A 21 -4.73 -2.45 -5.78
C GLU A 21 -5.79 -2.77 -6.86
N ARG A 22 -6.08 -4.08 -7.06
CA ARG A 22 -7.16 -4.48 -7.97
C ARG A 22 -8.53 -3.95 -7.52
N ALA A 23 -8.81 -4.01 -6.22
CA ALA A 23 -10.06 -3.52 -5.67
C ALA A 23 -10.19 -2.00 -5.81
N LEU A 24 -9.10 -1.23 -5.62
CA LEU A 24 -9.10 0.22 -5.86
C LEU A 24 -9.36 0.59 -7.33
N ALA A 25 -8.97 -0.27 -8.28
CA ALA A 25 -9.25 -0.06 -9.69
C ALA A 25 -10.73 -0.33 -10.05
N VAL A 26 -11.41 -1.20 -9.29
CA VAL A 26 -12.84 -1.51 -9.48
C VAL A 26 -13.72 -0.51 -8.73
N TYR A 27 -13.34 -0.16 -7.49
CA TYR A 27 -14.06 0.75 -6.62
C TYR A 27 -13.33 2.10 -6.58
N ASP A 28 -13.74 2.98 -7.49
CA ASP A 28 -13.21 4.33 -7.62
C ASP A 28 -13.59 5.23 -6.44
N LYS A 29 -13.23 6.51 -6.52
CA LYS A 29 -13.48 7.52 -5.48
C LYS A 29 -14.97 7.86 -5.29
N ASP A 30 -15.79 7.64 -6.31
CA ASP A 30 -17.21 8.01 -6.32
C ASP A 30 -18.10 6.83 -5.90
N THR A 31 -17.51 5.64 -5.72
CA THR A 31 -18.16 4.44 -5.23
C THR A 31 -18.68 4.64 -3.79
N PRO A 32 -19.99 4.48 -3.52
CA PRO A 32 -20.51 4.48 -2.16
C PRO A 32 -19.96 3.30 -1.36
N ASP A 33 -19.71 3.51 -0.07
CA ASP A 33 -19.14 2.49 0.82
C ASP A 33 -17.84 1.85 0.29
N ARG A 34 -17.04 2.63 -0.46
CA ARG A 34 -15.80 2.20 -1.12
C ARG A 34 -14.94 1.30 -0.24
N TRP A 35 -14.64 1.74 0.98
CA TRP A 35 -13.75 1.02 1.89
C TRP A 35 -14.31 -0.32 2.35
N TYR A 36 -15.63 -0.41 2.52
CA TYR A 36 -16.31 -1.66 2.83
C TYR A 36 -16.21 -2.65 1.66
N ASN A 37 -16.44 -2.17 0.44
CA ASN A 37 -16.33 -2.99 -0.77
C ASN A 37 -14.89 -3.47 -1.02
N VAL A 38 -13.90 -2.60 -0.81
CA VAL A 38 -12.48 -2.95 -0.92
C VAL A 38 -12.07 -3.96 0.16
N ALA A 39 -12.45 -3.75 1.42
CA ALA A 39 -12.18 -4.68 2.51
C ALA A 39 -12.75 -6.08 2.23
N ARG A 40 -13.98 -6.14 1.71
CA ARG A 40 -14.63 -7.39 1.30
C ARG A 40 -13.89 -8.07 0.14
N ALA A 41 -13.35 -7.31 -0.81
CA ALA A 41 -12.61 -7.86 -1.95
C ALA A 41 -11.19 -8.34 -1.59
N VAL A 42 -10.52 -7.68 -0.64
CA VAL A 42 -9.21 -8.11 -0.13
C VAL A 42 -9.35 -9.39 0.70
N GLY A 43 -10.41 -9.46 1.53
CA GLY A 43 -10.67 -10.58 2.42
C GLY A 43 -9.79 -10.54 3.67
N GLY A 44 -10.42 -10.63 4.86
CA GLY A 44 -9.69 -10.65 6.12
C GLY A 44 -9.09 -9.29 6.56
N LYS A 45 -9.50 -8.19 5.92
CA LYS A 45 -9.19 -6.81 6.34
C LYS A 45 -10.48 -6.06 6.69
N THR A 46 -10.38 -5.13 7.61
CA THR A 46 -11.47 -4.22 7.97
C THR A 46 -11.44 -2.95 7.11
N PRO A 47 -12.58 -2.24 6.97
CA PRO A 47 -12.62 -0.98 6.23
C PRO A 47 -11.63 0.06 6.76
N ASP A 48 -11.43 0.11 8.09
CA ASP A 48 -10.48 1.01 8.74
C ASP A 48 -9.02 0.67 8.41
N GLU A 49 -8.65 -0.62 8.42
CA GLU A 49 -7.31 -1.06 8.00
C GLU A 49 -7.03 -0.73 6.53
N VAL A 50 -8.03 -0.90 5.66
CA VAL A 50 -7.94 -0.55 4.24
C VAL A 50 -7.76 0.96 4.07
N LYS A 51 -8.55 1.77 4.78
CA LYS A 51 -8.44 3.23 4.74
C LYS A 51 -7.08 3.72 5.24
N HIS A 52 -6.55 3.11 6.31
CA HIS A 52 -5.22 3.41 6.82
C HIS A 52 -4.13 3.05 5.80
N HIS A 53 -4.22 1.87 5.18
CA HIS A 53 -3.27 1.44 4.14
C HIS A 53 -3.30 2.36 2.92
N TYR A 54 -4.48 2.82 2.51
CA TYR A 54 -4.62 3.80 1.43
C TYR A 54 -3.96 5.15 1.76
N ALA A 55 -4.07 5.63 3.01
CA ALA A 55 -3.40 6.86 3.42
C ALA A 55 -1.87 6.75 3.35
N LEU A 56 -1.30 5.58 3.71
CA LEU A 56 0.13 5.31 3.56
C LEU A 56 0.54 5.30 2.08
N LEU A 57 -0.25 4.66 1.21
CA LEU A 57 0.00 4.67 -0.23
C LEU A 57 0.04 6.10 -0.80
N LEU A 58 -0.91 6.96 -0.43
CA LEU A 58 -0.92 8.36 -0.87
C LEU A 58 0.30 9.13 -0.38
N ARG A 59 0.72 8.89 0.87
CA ARG A 59 1.92 9.51 1.43
C ARG A 59 3.17 9.10 0.64
N ASP A 60 3.31 7.82 0.34
CA ASP A 60 4.45 7.29 -0.41
C ASP A 60 4.48 7.83 -1.85
N VAL A 61 3.33 7.91 -2.53
CA VAL A 61 3.21 8.58 -3.84
C VAL A 61 3.64 10.04 -3.75
N GLY A 62 3.19 10.77 -2.72
CA GLY A 62 3.60 12.17 -2.51
C GLY A 62 5.11 12.32 -2.29
N TYR A 63 5.76 11.40 -1.58
CA TYR A 63 7.22 11.39 -1.44
C TYR A 63 7.93 11.14 -2.78
N ILE A 64 7.41 10.24 -3.61
CA ILE A 64 7.95 9.95 -4.95
C ILE A 64 7.83 11.20 -5.84
N GLU A 65 6.64 11.79 -5.91
CA GLU A 65 6.35 12.96 -6.76
C GLU A 65 7.12 14.22 -6.33
N SER A 66 7.38 14.39 -5.04
CA SER A 66 8.19 15.50 -4.50
C SER A 66 9.70 15.31 -4.65
N GLY A 67 10.16 14.19 -5.25
CA GLY A 67 11.58 13.90 -5.42
C GLY A 67 12.31 13.63 -4.09
N GLN A 68 11.57 13.34 -3.02
CA GLN A 68 12.11 13.04 -1.69
C GLN A 68 12.56 11.57 -1.58
N VAL A 69 12.36 10.76 -2.63
CA VAL A 69 12.88 9.39 -2.69
C VAL A 69 14.23 9.42 -3.39
N PRO A 70 15.32 8.97 -2.74
CA PRO A 70 16.63 8.93 -3.38
C PRO A 70 16.58 7.99 -4.59
N PHE A 71 16.89 8.54 -5.77
CA PHE A 71 17.04 7.73 -6.97
C PHE A 71 18.12 6.66 -6.75
N PRO A 72 17.89 5.41 -7.16
CA PRO A 72 18.94 4.42 -7.18
C PRO A 72 20.12 4.94 -7.99
N LYS A 73 21.35 4.78 -7.47
CA LYS A 73 22.57 5.05 -8.24
C LYS A 73 22.70 4.00 -9.33
N TYR A 74 22.01 4.18 -10.45
CA TYR A 74 22.19 3.37 -11.63
C TYR A 74 23.62 3.59 -12.13
N LYS A 75 24.46 2.55 -12.05
CA LYS A 75 25.79 2.59 -12.66
C LYS A 75 25.61 2.70 -14.16
N THR A 76 25.85 3.88 -14.72
CA THR A 76 26.05 4.04 -16.15
C THR A 76 27.35 3.32 -16.49
N ASN A 77 27.26 2.16 -17.14
CA ASN A 77 28.41 1.59 -17.85
C ASN A 77 28.73 2.57 -18.99
N GLY A 78 29.55 3.57 -18.69
CA GLY A 78 30.16 4.43 -19.68
C GLY A 78 31.06 3.55 -20.54
N GLY A 79 30.56 3.14 -21.70
CA GLY A 79 31.38 2.66 -22.79
C GLY A 79 32.39 3.75 -23.11
N SER A 80 33.61 3.57 -22.61
CA SER A 80 34.75 4.40 -22.98
C SER A 80 35.17 3.95 -24.38
N ASN A 81 35.06 4.84 -25.35
CA ASN A 81 35.57 4.66 -26.70
C ASN A 81 37.02 5.10 -26.79
#